data_AF-A0A962DUW2-F1
#
_entry.id   AF-A0A962DUW2-F1
#
_cell.length_a   1.000
_cell.length_b   1.000
_cell.length_c   1.000
_cell.angle_alpha   90.00
_cell.angle_beta   90.00
_cell.angle_gamma   90.00
#
_symmetry.space_group_name_H-M   'P 1'
#
loop_
_entity.id
_entity.type
_entity.pdbx_description
1 polymer ?
#
loop_
_entity_poly.entity_id
_entity_poly.type
_entity_poly.pdbx_seq_one_letter_code
_entity_poly.pdbx_strand_id
1 'polypeptide(L)'
;MSAALNLNLERLGALAELFAALNAGRHLNRLHDLALWTELERERDAYELLFARLGFDLRIDDRGFAWFHFEDSSSAMSKATRHLALLLLLIFEHQADAGRHLGRFGDWRIDRALLTELIEKHQLLLEAEALADPDALMAIMRSA
;
A
#
# COMPACT_ATOMS: atom_id res chain seq x y z
N MET A 1 -25.32 -0.58 28.32
CA MET A 1 -25.34 0.90 28.32
C MET A 1 -23.97 1.38 27.87
N SER A 2 -23.80 1.76 26.61
CA SER A 2 -22.52 2.29 26.13
C SER A 2 -22.55 3.81 26.37
N ALA A 3 -21.73 4.28 27.31
CA ALA A 3 -21.53 5.71 27.50
C ALA A 3 -20.93 6.24 26.19
N ALA A 4 -21.63 7.15 25.52
CA ALA A 4 -21.06 7.89 24.41
C ALA A 4 -19.89 8.70 24.97
N LEU A 5 -18.66 8.21 24.79
CA LEU A 5 -17.46 9.00 24.98
C LEU A 5 -17.61 10.24 24.11
N ASN A 6 -17.77 11.40 24.76
CA ASN A 6 -17.89 12.66 24.07
C ASN A 6 -16.51 13.02 23.50
N LEU A 7 -16.32 12.76 22.22
CA LEU A 7 -15.08 13.04 21.49
C LEU A 7 -14.89 14.56 21.38
N ASN A 8 -14.00 15.11 22.20
CA ASN A 8 -13.56 16.49 22.06
C ASN A 8 -12.33 16.57 21.15
N LEU A 9 -12.54 16.94 19.89
CA LEU A 9 -11.49 17.06 18.88
C LEU A 9 -10.44 18.12 19.21
N GLU A 10 -10.77 19.14 20.01
CA GLU A 10 -9.82 20.19 20.41
C GLU A 10 -8.67 19.65 21.27
N ARG A 11 -8.85 18.49 21.90
CA ARG A 11 -7.81 17.83 22.71
C ARG A 11 -6.82 17.03 21.86
N LEU A 12 -7.12 16.79 20.58
CA LEU A 12 -6.35 15.97 19.66
C LEU A 12 -5.42 16.85 18.80
N GLY A 13 -4.50 17.56 19.45
CA GLY A 13 -3.65 18.57 18.79
C GLY A 13 -2.77 18.02 17.66
N ALA A 14 -2.38 16.74 17.75
CA ALA A 14 -1.56 16.06 16.75
C ALA A 14 -2.36 15.18 15.78
N LEU A 15 -3.69 15.31 15.72
CA LEU A 15 -4.56 14.40 14.95
C LEU A 15 -4.15 14.29 13.48
N ALA A 16 -3.91 15.42 12.81
CA ALA A 16 -3.55 15.44 11.39
C ALA A 16 -2.22 14.73 11.12
N GLU A 17 -1.21 14.99 11.96
CA GLU A 17 0.13 14.41 11.82
C GLU A 17 0.14 12.91 12.14
N LEU A 18 -0.53 12.50 13.22
CA LEU A 18 -0.71 11.09 13.58
C LEU A 18 -1.44 10.33 12.47
N PHE A 19 -2.54 10.87 11.98
CA PHE A 19 -3.29 10.22 10.91
C PHE A 19 -2.45 10.09 9.64
N ALA A 20 -1.79 11.16 9.18
CA ALA A 20 -0.94 11.12 7.99
C ALA A 20 0.20 10.09 8.11
N ALA A 21 0.85 10.03 9.28
CA ALA A 21 1.91 9.07 9.58
C ALA A 21 1.42 7.62 9.49
N LEU A 22 0.36 7.31 10.24
CA LEU A 22 -0.17 5.95 10.36
C LEU A 22 -0.84 5.49 9.06
N ASN A 23 -1.55 6.38 8.36
CA ASN A 23 -2.17 6.08 7.06
C ASN A 23 -1.14 5.85 5.95
N ALA A 24 0.07 6.42 6.06
CA ALA A 24 1.19 6.10 5.18
C ALA A 24 1.84 4.74 5.49
N GLY A 25 1.32 3.98 6.46
CA GLY A 25 1.87 2.69 6.91
C GLY A 25 3.08 2.83 7.84
N ARG A 26 3.38 4.03 8.36
CA ARG A 26 4.48 4.23 9.29
C ARG A 26 4.12 3.68 10.67
N HIS A 27 5.06 2.98 11.29
CA HIS A 27 4.95 2.58 12.69
C HIS A 27 5.58 3.68 13.56
N LEU A 28 4.78 4.24 14.47
CA LEU A 28 5.24 5.21 15.45
C LEU A 28 6.09 4.51 16.51
N ASN A 29 7.22 5.10 16.88
CA ASN A 29 8.11 4.55 17.90
C ASN A 29 8.31 5.57 19.04
N ARG A 30 8.09 5.14 20.30
CA ARG A 30 8.22 6.00 21.48
C ARG A 30 9.56 6.74 21.59
N LEU A 31 10.67 6.13 21.15
CA LEU A 31 12.02 6.72 21.26
C LEU A 31 12.31 7.74 20.15
N HIS A 32 11.76 7.53 18.95
CA HIS A 32 12.04 8.37 17.78
C HIS A 32 10.98 9.44 17.55
N ASP A 33 9.73 9.17 17.92
CA ASP A 33 8.57 10.03 17.69
C ASP A 33 7.99 10.57 19.00
N LEU A 34 8.86 10.98 19.94
CA LEU A 34 8.47 11.30 21.32
C LEU A 34 7.28 12.28 21.42
N ALA A 35 7.27 13.34 20.63
CA ALA A 35 6.20 14.35 20.65
C ALA A 35 4.83 13.77 20.23
N LEU A 36 4.80 13.02 19.11
CA LEU A 36 3.59 12.36 18.64
C LEU A 36 3.16 11.24 19.60
N TRP A 37 4.11 10.52 20.18
CA TRP A 37 3.85 9.49 21.17
C TRP A 37 3.20 10.05 22.43
N THR A 38 3.72 11.16 22.97
CA THR A 38 3.15 11.80 24.17
C THR A 38 1.70 12.23 23.94
N GLU A 39 1.39 12.81 22.78
CA GLU A 39 0.01 13.19 22.45
C GLU A 39 -0.89 11.96 22.29
N LEU A 40 -0.42 10.92 21.58
CA LEU A 40 -1.14 9.67 21.41
C LEU A 40 -1.44 8.97 22.74
N GLU A 41 -0.47 8.94 23.65
CA GLU A 41 -0.60 8.33 24.98
C GLU A 41 -1.53 9.14 25.89
N ARG A 42 -1.52 10.48 25.79
CA ARG A 42 -2.39 11.37 26.58
C ARG A 42 -3.87 11.17 26.28
N GLU A 43 -4.22 11.01 25.01
CA GLU A 43 -5.61 10.93 24.54
C GLU A 43 -5.91 9.58 23.87
N ARG A 44 -5.28 8.50 24.37
CA ARG A 44 -5.33 7.14 23.78
C ARG A 44 -6.73 6.70 23.40
N ASP A 45 -7.64 6.70 24.37
CA ASP A 45 -9.02 6.23 24.18
C ASP A 45 -9.77 7.05 23.12
N ALA A 46 -9.48 8.35 23.03
CA ALA A 46 -10.10 9.24 22.05
C ALA A 46 -9.57 8.97 20.64
N TYR A 47 -8.27 8.76 20.47
CA TYR A 47 -7.69 8.38 19.17
C TYR A 47 -8.17 6.99 18.72
N GLU A 48 -8.13 5.99 19.60
CA GLU A 48 -8.62 4.63 19.30
C GLU A 48 -10.10 4.67 18.89
N LEU A 49 -10.95 5.38 19.63
CA LEU A 49 -12.37 5.51 19.30
C LEU A 49 -12.60 6.26 17.99
N LEU A 50 -11.92 7.38 17.77
CA LEU A 50 -12.06 8.18 16.55
C LEU A 50 -11.67 7.37 15.32
N PHE A 51 -10.50 6.75 15.34
CA PHE A 51 -10.00 5.99 14.21
C PHE A 51 -10.85 4.74 13.94
N ALA A 52 -11.30 4.03 14.98
CA ALA A 52 -12.24 2.93 14.84
C ALA A 52 -13.56 3.38 14.18
N ARG A 53 -14.09 4.56 14.53
CA ARG A 53 -15.29 5.13 13.90
C ARG A 53 -15.09 5.52 12.45
N LEU A 54 -13.86 5.84 12.07
CA LEU A 54 -13.46 6.12 10.69
C LEU A 54 -13.08 4.87 9.89
N GLY A 55 -13.10 3.68 10.51
CA GLY A 55 -12.79 2.40 9.87
C GLY A 55 -11.31 2.00 9.90
N PHE A 56 -10.48 2.66 10.71
CA PHE A 56 -9.08 2.31 10.91
C PHE A 56 -8.91 1.49 12.20
N ASP A 57 -8.03 0.49 12.17
CA ASP A 57 -7.68 -0.32 13.34
C ASP A 57 -6.35 0.16 13.93
N LEU A 58 -6.42 1.11 14.87
CA LEU A 58 -5.23 1.58 15.59
C LEU A 58 -4.79 0.56 16.63
N ARG A 59 -3.56 0.05 16.49
CA ARG A 59 -2.89 -0.80 17.47
C ARG A 59 -1.83 -0.01 18.20
N ILE A 60 -1.84 -0.10 19.53
CA ILE A 60 -0.82 0.50 20.41
C ILE A 60 -0.31 -0.60 21.33
N ASP A 61 0.99 -0.88 21.26
CA ASP A 61 1.69 -1.87 22.08
C ASP A 61 2.44 -1.18 23.23
N ASP A 62 2.37 -1.76 24.43
CA ASP A 62 2.95 -1.21 25.66
C ASP A 62 4.49 -1.07 25.59
N ARG A 63 5.15 -1.81 24.68
CA ARG A 63 6.59 -1.70 24.38
C ARG A 63 6.95 -0.39 23.67
N GLY A 64 5.97 0.43 23.28
CA GLY A 64 6.21 1.76 22.70
C GLY A 64 6.10 1.80 21.17
N PHE A 65 5.17 1.03 20.60
CA PHE A 65 4.89 1.05 19.16
C PHE A 65 3.41 1.30 18.89
N ALA A 66 3.10 2.06 17.84
CA ALA A 66 1.73 2.26 17.38
C ALA A 66 1.65 2.25 15.85
N TRP A 67 0.62 1.62 15.29
CA TRP A 67 0.43 1.50 13.85
C TRP A 67 -1.05 1.31 13.50
N PHE A 68 -1.43 1.61 12.26
CA PHE A 68 -2.69 1.10 11.72
C PHE A 68 -2.50 -0.33 11.27
N HIS A 69 -3.27 -1.23 11.86
CA HIS A 69 -3.44 -2.57 11.37
C HIS A 69 -4.40 -2.54 10.19
N PHE A 70 -3.92 -3.10 9.10
CA PHE A 70 -4.63 -3.23 7.86
C PHE A 70 -5.00 -4.71 7.77
N GLU A 71 -6.27 -5.08 7.98
CA GLU A 71 -6.71 -6.43 7.56
C GLU A 71 -6.35 -6.59 6.07
N ASP A 72 -6.05 -7.82 5.64
CA ASP A 72 -5.45 -8.17 4.33
C ASP A 72 -6.10 -7.52 3.08
N SER A 73 -7.23 -6.85 3.22
CA SER A 73 -7.84 -5.93 2.26
C SER A 73 -7.12 -4.57 2.10
N SER A 74 -6.10 -4.27 2.92
CA SER A 74 -5.34 -3.01 2.89
C SER A 74 -3.82 -3.20 2.98
N SER A 75 -3.31 -4.33 2.48
CA SER A 75 -1.89 -4.43 2.12
C SER A 75 -1.53 -3.24 1.22
N ALA A 76 -0.60 -2.41 1.70
CA ALA A 76 -0.24 -1.08 1.22
C ALA A 76 0.47 -1.07 -0.16
N MET A 77 0.03 -1.92 -1.07
CA MET A 77 0.36 -1.91 -2.47
C MET A 77 -0.95 -1.71 -3.23
N SER A 78 -1.16 -0.51 -3.77
CA SER A 78 -2.36 -0.27 -4.58
C SER A 78 -2.46 -1.36 -5.65
N LYS A 79 -3.68 -1.76 -6.03
CA LYS A 79 -3.89 -2.74 -7.13
C LYS A 79 -3.04 -2.39 -8.36
N ALA A 80 -2.90 -1.09 -8.65
CA ALA A 80 -2.05 -0.58 -9.71
C ALA A 80 -0.57 -0.91 -9.51
N THR A 81 -0.01 -0.70 -8.31
CA THR A 81 1.40 -1.00 -8.02
C THR A 81 1.68 -2.51 -8.04
N ARG A 82 0.75 -3.34 -7.55
CA ARG A 82 0.87 -4.81 -7.65
C ARG A 82 0.85 -5.26 -9.12
N HIS A 83 -0.06 -4.72 -9.90
CA HIS A 83 -0.15 -5.03 -11.33
C HIS A 83 1.07 -4.55 -12.12
N LEU A 84 1.63 -3.38 -11.78
CA LEU A 84 2.88 -2.88 -12.37
C LEU A 84 4.06 -3.79 -12.04
N ALA A 85 4.20 -4.20 -10.78
CA ALA A 85 5.26 -5.13 -10.36
C ALA A 85 5.16 -6.48 -11.09
N LEU A 86 3.94 -7.02 -11.20
CA LEU A 86 3.68 -8.24 -11.97
C LEU A 86 4.06 -8.08 -13.44
N LEU A 87 3.63 -6.99 -14.08
CA LEU A 87 3.97 -6.71 -15.48
C LEU A 87 5.49 -6.61 -15.71
N LEU A 88 6.20 -5.88 -14.83
CA LEU A 88 7.66 -5.76 -14.92
C LEU A 88 8.35 -7.11 -14.73
N LEU A 89 7.88 -7.94 -13.79
CA LEU A 89 8.40 -9.29 -13.59
C LEU A 89 8.29 -10.13 -14.86
N LEU A 90 7.10 -10.17 -15.49
CA LEU A 90 6.88 -10.94 -16.71
C LEU A 90 7.72 -10.43 -17.89
N ILE A 91 7.86 -9.11 -18.03
CA ILE A 91 8.74 -8.51 -19.06
C ILE A 91 10.20 -8.92 -18.83
N PHE A 92 10.68 -8.85 -17.59
CA PHE A 92 12.06 -9.22 -17.26
C PHE A 92 12.32 -10.70 -17.49
N GLU A 93 11.41 -11.57 -17.07
CA GLU A 93 11.50 -13.02 -17.29
C GLU A 93 11.56 -13.33 -18.79
N HIS A 94 10.61 -12.82 -19.58
CA HIS A 94 10.56 -13.07 -21.02
C HIS A 94 11.83 -12.58 -21.75
N GLN A 95 12.35 -11.41 -21.37
CA GLN A 95 13.54 -10.86 -22.03
C GLN A 95 14.83 -11.55 -21.57
N ALA A 96 14.88 -12.02 -20.32
CA ALA A 96 15.98 -12.86 -19.84
C ALA A 96 16.01 -14.21 -20.56
N ASP A 97 14.84 -14.83 -20.78
CA ASP A 97 14.71 -16.06 -21.58
C ASP A 97 15.17 -15.86 -23.04
N ALA A 98 14.96 -14.65 -23.59
CA ALA A 98 15.48 -14.24 -24.89
C ALA A 98 16.98 -13.86 -24.89
N GLY A 99 17.69 -14.05 -23.77
CA GLY A 99 19.11 -13.76 -23.60
C GLY A 99 19.46 -12.27 -23.50
N ARG A 100 18.48 -11.39 -23.27
CA ARG A 100 18.73 -9.95 -23.15
C ARG A 100 19.21 -9.58 -21.75
N HIS A 101 20.20 -8.70 -21.70
CA HIS A 101 20.76 -8.24 -20.42
C HIS A 101 19.83 -7.23 -19.73
N LEU A 102 19.42 -7.56 -18.49
CA LEU A 102 18.52 -6.73 -17.65
C LEU A 102 19.00 -5.29 -17.47
N GLY A 103 20.31 -5.09 -17.33
CA GLY A 103 20.92 -3.75 -17.20
C GLY A 103 20.75 -2.84 -18.42
N ARG A 104 20.19 -3.35 -19.53
CA ARG A 104 19.83 -2.57 -20.73
C ARG A 104 18.32 -2.40 -20.88
N PHE A 105 17.55 -2.50 -19.80
CA PHE A 105 16.10 -2.32 -19.81
C PHE A 105 15.64 -1.05 -20.55
N GLY A 106 16.37 0.06 -20.41
CA GLY A 106 16.05 1.31 -21.11
C GLY A 106 16.09 1.23 -22.64
N ASP A 107 16.75 0.21 -23.20
CA ASP A 107 16.84 -0.02 -24.65
C ASP A 107 15.70 -0.94 -25.15
N TRP A 108 14.89 -1.51 -24.27
CA TRP A 108 13.91 -2.51 -24.64
C TRP A 108 12.64 -1.88 -25.21
N ARG A 109 12.29 -2.28 -26.43
CA ARG A 109 11.02 -1.92 -27.03
C ARG A 109 9.89 -2.74 -26.39
N ILE A 110 9.05 -2.08 -25.59
CA ILE A 110 7.84 -2.65 -25.03
C ILE A 110 6.68 -2.18 -25.91
N ASP A 111 6.23 -3.06 -26.81
CA ASP A 111 5.16 -2.79 -27.75
C ASP A 111 3.99 -3.78 -27.60
N ARG A 112 2.92 -3.56 -28.36
CA ARG A 112 1.73 -4.42 -28.31
C ARG A 112 2.07 -5.89 -28.62
N ALA A 113 3.00 -6.14 -29.53
CA ALA A 113 3.40 -7.51 -29.88
C ALA A 113 4.00 -8.23 -28.66
N LEU A 114 4.94 -7.60 -27.96
CA LEU A 114 5.50 -8.15 -26.73
C LEU A 114 4.42 -8.42 -25.68
N LEU A 115 3.49 -7.49 -25.48
CA LEU A 115 2.41 -7.65 -24.49
C LEU A 115 1.47 -8.81 -24.84
N THR A 116 1.17 -9.00 -26.13
CA THR A 116 0.39 -10.15 -26.60
C THR A 116 1.13 -11.47 -26.34
N GLU A 117 2.43 -11.54 -26.63
CA GLU A 117 3.25 -12.73 -26.35
C GLU A 117 3.29 -13.05 -24.85
N LEU A 118 3.35 -12.03 -23.98
CA LEU A 118 3.27 -12.23 -22.52
C LEU A 118 1.91 -12.78 -22.09
N ILE A 119 0.82 -12.31 -22.68
CA ILE A 119 -0.53 -12.82 -22.39
C ILE A 119 -0.65 -14.28 -22.81
N GLU A 120 -0.16 -14.63 -23.99
CA GLU A 120 -0.18 -16.01 -24.48
C GLU A 120 0.65 -16.95 -23.57
N LYS A 121 1.84 -16.52 -23.16
CA LYS A 121 2.73 -17.32 -22.30
C LYS A 121 2.22 -17.45 -20.86
N HIS A 122 1.54 -16.43 -20.33
CA HIS A 122 1.12 -16.36 -18.92
C HIS A 122 -0.40 -16.23 -18.75
N GLN A 123 -1.18 -16.82 -19.67
CA GLN A 123 -2.62 -16.64 -19.77
C GLN A 123 -3.36 -16.84 -18.44
N LEU A 124 -3.17 -17.99 -17.78
CA LEU A 124 -3.87 -18.32 -16.54
C LEU A 124 -3.61 -17.30 -15.41
N LEU A 125 -2.36 -16.82 -15.31
CA LEU A 125 -1.97 -15.85 -14.28
C LEU A 125 -2.60 -14.48 -14.56
N LEU A 126 -2.58 -14.04 -15.81
CA LEU A 126 -3.12 -12.74 -16.21
C LEU A 126 -4.65 -12.74 -16.21
N GLU A 127 -5.31 -13.86 -16.49
CA GLU A 127 -6.75 -14.01 -16.32
C GLU A 127 -7.16 -13.85 -14.84
N ALA A 128 -6.42 -14.47 -13.92
CA ALA A 128 -6.69 -14.39 -12.48
C ALA A 128 -6.61 -12.94 -11.93
N GLU A 129 -5.73 -12.12 -12.47
CA GLU A 129 -5.59 -10.69 -12.10
C GLU A 129 -6.45 -9.73 -12.96
N ALA A 130 -7.26 -10.27 -13.88
CA ALA A 130 -8.05 -9.51 -14.86
C ALA A 130 -7.20 -8.58 -15.76
N LEU A 131 -6.06 -9.10 -16.23
CA LEU A 131 -5.04 -8.44 -17.06
C LEU A 131 -4.78 -9.16 -18.40
N ALA A 132 -5.57 -10.16 -18.76
CA ALA A 132 -5.45 -10.91 -20.02
C ALA A 132 -5.94 -10.12 -21.26
N ASP A 133 -5.61 -8.83 -21.32
CA ASP A 133 -5.92 -7.92 -22.42
C ASP A 133 -4.73 -6.96 -22.65
N PRO A 134 -4.17 -6.86 -23.88
CA PRO A 134 -3.07 -5.96 -24.16
C PRO A 134 -3.38 -4.49 -23.81
N ASP A 135 -4.64 -4.05 -23.92
CA ASP A 135 -5.00 -2.67 -23.59
C ASP A 135 -4.98 -2.41 -22.08
N ALA A 136 -5.34 -3.42 -21.27
CA ALA A 136 -5.18 -3.38 -19.81
C ALA A 136 -3.71 -3.29 -19.39
N LEU A 137 -2.81 -4.06 -20.01
CA LEU A 137 -1.37 -3.99 -19.75
C LEU A 137 -0.77 -2.63 -20.15
N MET A 138 -1.18 -2.11 -21.31
CA MET A 138 -0.79 -0.76 -21.74
C MET A 138 -1.29 0.32 -20.79
N ALA A 139 -2.48 0.16 -20.19
CA ALA A 139 -3.02 1.10 -19.22
C ALA A 139 -2.17 1.16 -17.94
N ILE A 140 -1.69 0.01 -17.46
CA ILE A 140 -0.78 -0.06 -16.31
C ILE A 140 0.49 0.76 -16.56
N MET A 141 1.10 0.61 -17.73
CA MET A 141 2.32 1.35 -18.11
C MET A 141 2.10 2.86 -18.23
N ARG A 142 0.91 3.29 -18.67
CA ARG A 142 0.56 4.73 -18.74
C ARG A 142 0.26 5.36 -17.39
N SER A 143 -0.13 4.54 -16.41
CA SER A 143 -0.45 4.99 -15.05
C SER A 143 0.76 5.04 -14.11
N ALA A 144 1.93 4.59 -14.59
CA ALA A 144 3.19 4.52 -13.85
C ALA A 144 4.02 5.80 -13.98
#